data_AF-A0A2E3LU37-F1
#
_entry.id   AF-A0A2E3LU37-F1
#
_cell.length_a   1.000
_cell.length_b   1.000
_cell.length_c   1.000
_cell.angle_alpha   90.00
_cell.angle_beta   90.00
_cell.angle_gamma   90.00
#
_symmetry.space_group_name_H-M   'P 1'
#
loop_
_entity.id
_entity.type
_entity.pdbx_description
1 polymer ?
#
loop_
_entity_poly.entity_id
_entity_poly.type
_entity_poly.pdbx_seq_one_letter_code
_entity_poly.pdbx_strand_id
1 'polypeptide(L)'
;MERIQKEEEENSLHLEEGFEYKILRFASGSRGAIQKKLKEEEYYGWSLFETLDSHRYRLRRKFSERLKDSERHGDPYVTDITGTPFKVICSSIALIIFLFFLLACS
;
A
#
# COMPACT_ATOMS: atom_id res chain seq x y z
N MET A 1 -18.75 10.17 10.37
CA MET A 1 -17.71 9.26 9.83
C MET A 1 -17.41 8.09 10.76
N GLU A 2 -17.46 8.24 12.10
CA GLU A 2 -17.23 7.12 13.04
C GLU A 2 -18.23 5.95 12.95
N ARG A 3 -19.50 6.18 12.58
CA ARG A 3 -20.50 5.08 12.49
C ARG A 3 -20.18 4.06 11.40
N ILE A 4 -19.64 4.50 10.26
CA ILE A 4 -19.28 3.62 9.15
C ILE A 4 -18.07 2.75 9.52
N GLN A 5 -17.10 3.31 10.27
CA GLN A 5 -15.95 2.54 10.74
C GLN A 5 -16.35 1.43 11.71
N LYS A 6 -17.32 1.71 12.61
CA LYS A 6 -17.85 0.70 13.53
C LYS A 6 -18.64 -0.41 12.81
N GLU A 7 -19.46 -0.08 11.83
CA GLU A 7 -20.18 -1.10 11.04
C GLU A 7 -19.22 -1.92 10.17
N GLU A 8 -18.13 -1.33 9.67
CA GLU A 8 -17.07 -2.05 8.96
C GLU A 8 -16.32 -3.01 9.90
N GLU A 9 -16.06 -2.61 11.15
CA GLU A 9 -15.47 -3.46 12.20
C GLU A 9 -16.41 -4.61 12.62
N GLU A 10 -17.71 -4.36 12.78
CA GLU A 10 -18.70 -5.41 13.08
C GLU A 10 -18.87 -6.38 11.91
N ASN A 11 -18.85 -5.91 10.67
CA ASN A 11 -18.88 -6.78 9.48
C ASN A 11 -17.56 -7.57 9.29
N SER A 12 -16.49 -7.17 9.97
CA SER A 12 -15.23 -7.93 10.04
C SER A 12 -15.32 -9.17 10.94
N LEU A 13 -16.43 -9.37 11.67
CA LEU A 13 -16.62 -10.54 12.52
C LEU A 13 -17.06 -11.80 11.74
N HIS A 14 -17.24 -11.70 10.42
CA HIS A 14 -17.55 -12.80 9.49
C HIS A 14 -16.41 -13.07 8.49
N LEU A 15 -15.18 -12.85 8.93
CA LEU A 15 -13.99 -13.10 8.11
C LEU A 15 -13.57 -14.57 8.21
N GLU A 16 -13.13 -15.15 7.09
CA GLU A 16 -12.77 -16.56 7.00
C GLU A 16 -11.55 -16.87 7.89
N GLU A 17 -11.63 -17.96 8.66
CA GLU A 17 -10.47 -18.45 9.42
C GLU A 17 -9.29 -18.71 8.47
N GLY A 18 -8.10 -18.27 8.88
CA GLY A 18 -6.87 -18.42 8.07
C GLY A 18 -6.54 -17.22 7.17
N PHE A 19 -7.41 -16.22 7.10
CA PHE A 19 -7.20 -15.02 6.32
C PHE A 19 -7.12 -13.75 7.18
N GLU A 20 -6.31 -12.82 6.72
CA GLU A 20 -6.28 -11.43 7.16
C GLU A 20 -6.84 -10.51 6.09
N TYR A 21 -7.35 -9.36 6.52
CA TYR A 21 -8.02 -8.40 5.67
C TYR A 21 -7.48 -7.01 5.95
N LYS A 22 -7.43 -6.19 4.90
CA LYS A 22 -7.13 -4.76 5.03
C LYS A 22 -8.00 -3.95 4.08
N ILE A 23 -8.21 -2.69 4.41
CA ILE A 23 -8.91 -1.73 3.55
C ILE A 23 -7.87 -0.79 2.96
N LEU A 24 -7.70 -0.86 1.64
CA LEU A 24 -6.87 0.04 0.87
C LEU A 24 -7.70 1.27 0.50
N ARG A 25 -7.24 2.45 0.90
CA ARG A 25 -7.88 3.74 0.72
C ARG A 25 -7.04 4.59 -0.24
N PHE A 26 -7.69 5.11 -1.27
CA PHE A 26 -7.08 6.01 -2.24
C PHE A 26 -7.59 7.42 -1.98
N ALA A 27 -6.69 8.37 -1.69
CA ALA A 27 -7.08 9.77 -1.51
C ALA A 27 -7.54 10.40 -2.84
N SER A 28 -6.86 10.04 -3.93
CA SER A 28 -7.19 10.39 -5.30
C SER A 28 -6.38 9.50 -6.24
N GLY A 29 -6.94 9.12 -7.39
CA GLY A 29 -6.21 8.30 -8.35
C GLY A 29 -7.04 7.94 -9.58
N SER A 30 -6.38 7.81 -10.73
CA SER A 30 -7.03 7.25 -11.92
C SER A 30 -7.23 5.74 -11.75
N ARG A 31 -8.18 5.16 -12.50
CA ARG A 31 -8.41 3.71 -12.52
C ARG A 31 -7.13 2.90 -12.79
N GLY A 32 -6.25 3.41 -13.64
CA GLY A 32 -4.95 2.78 -13.94
C GLY A 32 -3.98 2.79 -12.75
N ALA A 33 -3.95 3.88 -11.96
CA ALA A 33 -3.13 3.94 -10.74
C ALA A 33 -3.64 2.97 -9.67
N ILE A 34 -4.96 2.86 -9.51
CA ILE A 34 -5.60 1.90 -8.61
C ILE A 34 -5.25 0.47 -9.03
N GLN A 35 -5.45 0.11 -10.29
CA GLN A 35 -5.11 -1.22 -10.81
C GLN A 35 -3.63 -1.57 -10.62
N LYS A 36 -2.74 -0.60 -10.90
CA LYS A 36 -1.31 -0.79 -10.67
C LYS A 36 -1.03 -1.09 -9.20
N LYS A 37 -1.66 -0.37 -8.27
CA LYS A 37 -1.50 -0.61 -6.84
C LYS A 37 -2.06 -1.95 -6.40
N LEU A 38 -3.24 -2.35 -6.87
CA LEU A 38 -3.77 -3.69 -6.60
C LEU A 38 -2.81 -4.80 -7.06
N LYS A 39 -2.15 -4.61 -8.21
CA LYS A 39 -1.13 -5.54 -8.70
C LYS A 39 0.15 -5.55 -7.86
N GLU A 40 0.55 -4.39 -7.32
CA GLU A 40 1.65 -4.33 -6.35
C GLU A 40 1.30 -5.06 -5.05
N GLU A 41 0.04 -4.96 -4.59
CA GLU A 41 -0.46 -5.64 -3.41
C GLU A 41 -0.49 -7.17 -3.58
N GLU A 42 -0.76 -7.67 -4.79
CA GLU A 42 -0.66 -9.10 -5.13
C GLU A 42 0.74 -9.68 -4.88
N TYR A 43 1.81 -8.89 -5.06
CA TYR A 43 3.17 -9.33 -4.76
C TYR A 43 3.36 -9.66 -3.26
N TYR A 44 2.63 -8.95 -2.40
CA TYR A 44 2.60 -9.21 -0.95
C TYR A 44 1.58 -10.28 -0.57
N GLY A 45 0.95 -10.95 -1.53
CA GLY A 45 -0.06 -11.98 -1.30
C GLY A 45 -1.46 -11.44 -1.01
N TRP A 46 -1.68 -10.13 -1.14
CA TRP A 46 -3.01 -9.53 -1.01
C TRP A 46 -3.79 -9.67 -2.31
N SER A 47 -5.04 -10.14 -2.21
CA SER A 47 -5.96 -10.24 -3.34
C SER A 47 -7.20 -9.41 -3.08
N LEU A 48 -7.76 -8.80 -4.13
CA LEU A 48 -9.01 -8.06 -4.03
C LEU A 48 -10.14 -9.01 -3.58
N PHE A 49 -10.75 -8.68 -2.43
CA PHE A 49 -11.89 -9.42 -1.88
C PHE A 49 -13.19 -8.72 -2.22
N GLU A 50 -13.26 -7.42 -1.97
CA GLU A 50 -14.49 -6.64 -2.14
C GLU A 50 -14.15 -5.18 -2.50
N THR A 51 -14.98 -4.56 -3.34
CA THR A 51 -14.91 -3.12 -3.60
C THR A 51 -15.96 -2.45 -2.72
N LEU A 52 -15.54 -1.64 -1.75
CA LEU A 52 -16.45 -0.97 -0.81
C LEU A 52 -17.05 0.29 -1.45
N ASP A 53 -16.22 1.09 -2.11
CA ASP A 53 -16.66 2.23 -2.92
C ASP A 53 -15.61 2.59 -3.99
N SER A 54 -15.76 3.74 -4.65
CA SER A 54 -14.86 4.19 -5.73
C SER A 54 -13.40 4.41 -5.31
N HIS A 55 -13.11 4.50 -4.01
CA HIS A 55 -11.79 4.81 -3.46
C HIS A 55 -11.34 3.85 -2.37
N ARG A 56 -12.18 2.91 -1.94
CA ARG A 56 -11.91 1.95 -0.87
C ARG A 56 -12.10 0.52 -1.35
N TYR A 57 -11.04 -0.28 -1.18
CA TYR A 57 -10.98 -1.67 -1.62
C TYR A 57 -10.58 -2.55 -0.45
N ARG A 58 -11.37 -3.59 -0.17
CA ARG A 58 -11.04 -4.59 0.83
C ARG A 58 -10.22 -5.69 0.18
N LEU A 59 -9.04 -5.91 0.72
CA LEU A 59 -8.11 -6.96 0.30
C LEU A 59 -8.10 -8.07 1.34
N ARG A 60 -7.84 -9.30 0.89
CA ARG A 60 -7.62 -10.47 1.73
C ARG A 60 -6.26 -11.11 1.46
N ARG A 61 -5.67 -11.73 2.46
CA ARG A 61 -4.41 -12.47 2.35
C ARG A 61 -4.41 -13.65 3.31
N LYS A 62 -3.73 -14.74 2.96
CA LYS A 62 -3.56 -15.89 3.87
C LYS A 62 -2.52 -15.58 4.94
N PHE A 63 -2.74 -16.02 6.18
CA PHE A 63 -1.73 -15.85 7.24
C PHE A 63 -0.37 -16.49 6.91
N SER A 64 -0.35 -17.57 6.11
CA SER A 64 0.89 -18.19 5.64
C SER A 64 1.80 -17.25 4.86
N GLU A 65 1.23 -16.22 4.21
CA GLU A 65 1.99 -15.23 3.46
C GLU A 65 2.74 -14.25 4.38
N ARG A 66 2.33 -14.12 5.65
CA ARG A 66 2.99 -13.26 6.65
C ARG A 66 4.42 -13.72 6.92
N LEU A 67 4.69 -15.02 6.85
CA LEU A 67 6.03 -15.57 7.04
C LEU A 67 7.04 -15.09 6.00
N LYS A 68 6.56 -14.66 4.82
CA LYS A 68 7.38 -14.16 3.72
C LYS A 68 7.56 -12.64 3.78
N ASP A 69 6.90 -11.95 4.70
CA ASP A 69 6.94 -10.48 4.74
C ASP A 69 8.34 -9.95 5.04
N SER A 70 9.15 -10.67 5.83
CA SER A 70 10.55 -10.31 6.10
C SER A 70 11.45 -10.36 4.86
N GLU A 71 11.05 -11.11 3.82
CA GLU A 71 11.82 -11.28 2.58
C GLU A 71 11.39 -10.28 1.49
N ARG A 72 10.29 -9.56 1.70
CA ARG A 72 9.70 -8.66 0.70
C ARG A 72 10.17 -7.22 0.89
N HIS A 73 10.40 -6.53 -0.22
CA HIS A 73 10.79 -5.12 -0.22
C HIS A 73 9.57 -4.20 -0.09
N GLY A 74 9.29 -3.71 1.13
CA GLY A 74 8.26 -2.69 1.38
C GLY A 74 7.44 -3.00 2.62
N ASP A 75 6.41 -2.17 2.86
CA ASP A 75 5.45 -2.41 3.94
C ASP A 75 4.14 -3.00 3.37
N PRO A 76 3.85 -4.29 3.64
CA PRO A 76 2.65 -4.95 3.13
C PRO A 76 1.37 -4.51 3.84
N TYR A 77 1.43 -3.76 4.94
CA TYR A 77 0.25 -3.34 5.72
C TYR A 77 -0.15 -1.88 5.46
N VAL A 78 0.45 -1.23 4.46
CA VAL A 78 0.02 0.11 4.02
C VAL A 78 -1.44 0.07 3.58
N THR A 79 -2.22 0.98 4.14
CA THR A 79 -3.67 1.14 3.89
C THR A 79 -3.99 2.46 3.21
N ASP A 80 -3.22 3.52 3.44
CA ASP A 80 -3.45 4.83 2.83
C ASP A 80 -2.47 5.09 1.68
N ILE A 81 -3.02 5.19 0.48
CA ILE A 81 -2.26 5.58 -0.71
C ILE A 81 -2.47 7.07 -0.96
N THR A 82 -1.76 7.89 -0.19
CA THR A 82 -1.55 9.31 -0.49
C THR A 82 -0.39 9.42 -1.48
N GLY A 83 -0.71 9.78 -2.72
CA GLY A 83 0.26 9.83 -3.82
C GLY A 83 1.32 10.91 -3.64
N THR A 84 2.42 10.58 -2.96
CA THR A 84 3.71 11.29 -3.11
C THR A 84 4.84 10.26 -3.11
N PRO A 85 5.54 10.06 -4.23
CA PRO A 85 6.71 9.17 -4.28
C PRO A 85 7.91 9.88 -3.62
N PHE A 86 7.96 9.90 -2.29
CA PHE A 86 9.10 10.45 -1.52
C PHE A 86 10.45 9.81 -1.92
N LYS A 87 10.43 8.58 -2.43
CA LYS A 87 11.62 7.81 -2.80
C LYS A 87 12.38 8.35 -4.02
N VAL A 88 11.70 9.03 -4.95
CA VAL A 88 12.36 9.61 -6.15
C VAL A 88 13.08 10.91 -5.80
N ILE A 89 12.53 11.69 -4.85
CA ILE A 89 13.06 13.00 -4.46
C ILE A 89 14.39 12.85 -3.70
N CYS A 90 14.54 11.86 -2.82
CA CYS A 90 15.79 11.67 -2.08
C CYS A 90 16.96 11.24 -2.99
N SER A 91 16.70 10.45 -4.03
CA SER A 91 17.74 9.98 -4.95
C SER A 91 18.30 11.09 -5.83
N SER A 92 17.47 12.04 -6.26
CA SER A 92 17.92 13.16 -7.09
C SER A 92 18.71 14.19 -6.27
N ILE A 93 18.33 14.44 -5.02
CA ILE A 93 19.05 15.37 -4.13
C ILE A 93 20.47 14.85 -3.83
N ALA A 94 20.64 13.55 -3.56
CA ALA A 94 21.95 12.96 -3.28
C ALA A 94 22.91 13.09 -4.48
N LEU A 95 22.41 12.89 -5.70
CA LEU A 95 23.20 13.01 -6.92
C LEU A 95 23.65 14.46 -7.17
N ILE A 96 22.77 15.43 -6.91
CA ILE A 96 23.06 16.86 -7.06
C ILE A 96 24.14 17.29 -6.04
N ILE A 97 24.02 16.86 -4.79
CA ILE A 97 25.03 17.16 -3.75
C ILE A 97 26.38 16.55 -4.14
N PHE A 98 26.39 15.29 -4.59
CA PHE A 98 27.62 14.62 -5.01
C PHE A 98 28.31 15.32 -6.19
N LEU A 99 27.54 15.74 -7.21
CA LEU A 99 28.05 16.53 -8.34
C LEU A 99 28.62 17.89 -7.90
N PHE A 100 27.96 18.54 -6.94
CA PHE A 100 28.43 19.82 -6.41
C PHE A 100 29.76 19.68 -5.66
N PHE A 101 29.93 18.61 -4.88
CA PHE A 101 31.20 18.31 -4.21
C PHE A 101 32.32 18.01 -5.19
N LEU A 102 32.05 17.27 -6.27
CA LEU A 102 33.04 16.98 -7.31
C LEU A 102 33.50 18.25 -8.05
N LEU A 103 32.57 19.16 -8.35
CA LEU A 103 32.89 20.44 -9.01
C LEU A 103 33.61 21.42 -8.08
N ALA A 104 33.37 21.37 -6.76
CA ALA A 104 34.06 22.22 -5.79
C ALA A 104 35.48 21.74 -5.42
N CYS A 105 35.82 20.47 -5.71
CA CYS A 105 37.12 19.88 -5.43
C CYS A 105 38.09 19.88 -6.63
N SER A 106 37.65 20.35 -7.81
CA SER A 106 38.48 20.46 -9.02
C SER A 106 38.91 21.90 -9.28
#